data_AF-A0A6G6WH05-F1
#
_entry.id   AF-A0A6G6WH05-F1
#
_cell.length_a   1.000
_cell.length_b   1.000
_cell.length_c   1.000
_cell.angle_alpha   90.00
_cell.angle_beta   90.00
_cell.angle_gamma   90.00
#
_symmetry.space_group_name_H-M   'P 1'
#
loop_
_entity.id
_entity.type
_entity.pdbx_description
1 polymer ?
#
loop_
_entity_poly.entity_id
_entity_poly.type
_entity_poly.pdbx_seq_one_letter_code
_entity_poly.pdbx_strand_id
1 'polypeptide(L)'
;MAHPRLRLRGGVALEPEGDDGVWVPLDGDLDVLANLRQGITRVAGGLQLFVDRRGFRPQVQIGTVNGYTTEAYLQELLTALGVFESNAWWQTTVSLLQPADLGPGNATFKTFRDIALGPAKER
;
A
#
# COMPACT_ATOMS: atom_id res chain seq x y z
N MET A 1 -4.63 17.66 12.89
CA MET A 1 -3.79 16.91 11.93
C MET A 1 -4.42 17.04 10.56
N ALA A 2 -3.63 17.19 9.50
CA ALA A 2 -4.16 17.13 8.13
C ALA A 2 -4.52 15.68 7.81
N HIS A 3 -5.69 15.43 7.24
CA HIS A 3 -6.10 14.10 6.78
C HIS A 3 -5.61 13.95 5.33
N PRO A 4 -4.60 13.10 5.04
CA PRO A 4 -4.09 12.97 3.69
C PRO A 4 -5.22 12.49 2.78
N ARG A 5 -5.45 13.21 1.70
CA ARG A 5 -6.37 12.84 0.65
C ARG A 5 -5.62 11.99 -0.36
N LEU A 6 -6.02 10.73 -0.44
CA LEU A 6 -5.37 9.70 -1.24
C LEU A 6 -6.33 9.19 -2.30
N ARG A 7 -5.78 8.71 -3.41
CA ARG A 7 -6.50 7.93 -4.41
C ARG A 7 -5.59 6.84 -4.96
N LEU A 8 -6.14 5.84 -5.61
CA LEU A 8 -5.43 4.83 -6.38
C LEU A 8 -5.44 5.26 -7.86
N ARG A 9 -4.29 5.19 -8.52
CA ARG A 9 -4.15 5.61 -9.91
C ARG A 9 -3.05 4.86 -10.62
N GLY A 10 -3.32 4.38 -11.82
CA GLY A 10 -2.34 3.68 -12.65
C GLY A 10 -2.21 2.19 -12.32
N GLY A 11 -1.20 1.55 -12.92
CA GLY A 11 -0.86 0.15 -12.65
C GLY A 11 0.62 -0.09 -12.93
N VAL A 12 1.24 -0.96 -12.13
CA VAL A 12 2.64 -1.35 -12.25
C VAL A 12 2.74 -2.86 -12.05
N ALA A 13 3.54 -3.55 -12.87
CA ALA A 13 3.85 -4.96 -12.68
C ALA A 13 5.30 -5.20 -13.11
N LEU A 14 5.91 -6.28 -12.60
CA LEU A 14 7.29 -6.69 -12.97
C LEU A 14 8.37 -5.65 -12.62
N GLU A 15 8.08 -4.72 -11.69
CA GLU A 15 8.99 -3.67 -11.25
C GLU A 15 9.08 -3.60 -9.72
N PRO A 16 10.24 -3.88 -9.10
CA PRO A 16 11.55 -4.12 -9.72
C PRO A 16 11.70 -5.53 -10.30
N GLU A 17 12.82 -5.80 -10.98
CA GLU A 17 13.16 -7.14 -11.47
C GLU A 17 13.04 -8.19 -10.35
N GLY A 18 12.35 -9.30 -10.66
CA GLY A 18 12.05 -10.37 -9.71
C GLY A 18 10.80 -10.15 -8.85
N ASP A 19 10.06 -9.05 -9.05
CA ASP A 19 8.75 -8.84 -8.42
C ASP A 19 7.62 -9.34 -9.34
N ASP A 20 6.99 -10.44 -8.96
CA ASP A 20 5.84 -10.99 -9.67
C ASP A 20 4.52 -10.28 -9.30
N GLY A 21 4.56 -9.23 -8.47
CA GLY A 21 3.38 -8.49 -8.04
C GLY A 21 2.78 -7.60 -9.15
N VAL A 22 1.45 -7.49 -9.12
CA VAL A 22 0.70 -6.45 -9.84
C VAL A 22 0.18 -5.46 -8.81
N TRP A 23 0.50 -4.19 -9.02
CA TRP A 23 0.36 -3.11 -8.05
C TRP A 23 -0.43 -1.93 -8.63
N VAL A 24 -1.17 -1.25 -7.76
CA VAL A 24 -1.82 0.02 -8.06
C VAL A 24 -1.22 1.10 -7.14
N PRO A 25 -0.51 2.10 -7.70
CA PRO A 25 0.06 3.20 -6.93
C PRO A 25 -1.00 4.05 -6.23
N LEU A 26 -0.64 4.59 -5.07
CA LEU A 26 -1.35 5.69 -4.43
C LEU A 26 -0.88 7.03 -5.02
N ASP A 27 -1.81 7.96 -5.14
CA ASP A 27 -1.62 9.34 -5.59
C ASP A 27 -2.31 10.32 -4.59
N GLY A 28 -2.01 11.62 -4.68
CA GLY A 28 -2.51 12.66 -3.77
C GLY A 28 -1.48 13.13 -2.75
N ASP A 29 -1.87 13.20 -1.47
CA ASP A 29 -1.04 13.76 -0.39
C ASP A 29 0.08 12.80 0.09
N LEU A 30 0.95 12.37 -0.82
CA LEU A 30 1.99 11.36 -0.54
C LEU A 30 3.09 11.85 0.41
N ASP A 31 3.39 13.15 0.42
CA ASP A 31 4.36 13.75 1.35
C ASP A 31 3.94 13.56 2.81
N VAL A 32 2.64 13.61 3.09
CA VAL A 32 2.10 13.37 4.42
C VAL A 32 2.32 11.92 4.84
N LEU A 33 2.12 10.96 3.92
CA LEU A 33 2.41 9.54 4.17
C LEU A 33 3.91 9.30 4.39
N ALA A 34 4.77 9.95 3.60
CA ALA A 34 6.22 9.87 3.77
C ALA A 34 6.66 10.38 5.14
N ASN A 35 6.10 11.51 5.60
CA ASN A 35 6.35 12.06 6.92
C ASN A 35 5.87 11.13 8.04
N LEU A 36 4.70 10.51 7.90
CA LEU A 36 4.20 9.51 8.85
C LEU A 36 5.16 8.31 8.94
N ARG A 37 5.62 7.78 7.80
CA ARG A 37 6.59 6.68 7.75
C ARG A 37 7.90 7.03 8.45
N GLN A 38 8.43 8.24 8.24
CA GLN A 38 9.63 8.71 8.92
C GLN A 38 9.44 8.80 10.43
N GLY A 39 8.30 9.31 10.89
CA GLY A 39 7.95 9.37 12.30
C GLY A 39 7.90 7.98 12.94
N ILE A 40 7.19 7.03 12.31
CA ILE A 40 7.08 5.64 12.76
C ILE A 40 8.46 4.97 12.81
N THR A 41 9.26 5.14 11.76
CA THR A 41 10.63 4.59 11.67
C THR A 41 11.53 5.11 12.80
N ARG A 42 11.46 6.41 13.10
CA ARG A 42 12.23 7.02 14.19
C ARG A 42 11.85 6.43 15.55
N VAL A 43 10.55 6.29 15.82
CA VAL A 43 10.06 5.69 17.08
C VAL A 43 10.49 4.23 17.18
N ALA A 44 10.30 3.44 16.11
CA ALA A 44 10.70 2.04 16.07
C ALA A 44 12.21 1.85 16.30
N GLY A 45 13.04 2.71 15.69
CA GLY A 45 14.49 2.71 15.91
C GLY A 45 14.88 3.04 17.36
N GLY A 46 14.20 4.00 17.98
CA GLY A 46 14.39 4.32 19.41
C GLY A 46 14.01 3.16 20.34
N LEU A 47 13.07 2.31 19.92
CA LEU A 47 12.66 1.08 20.61
C LEU A 47 13.50 -0.15 20.24
N GLN A 48 14.57 0.02 19.45
CA GLN A 48 15.44 -1.06 18.98
C GLN A 48 14.72 -2.15 18.18
N LEU A 49 13.59 -1.82 17.54
CA LEU A 49 12.91 -2.72 16.62
C LEU A 49 13.64 -2.78 15.29
N PHE A 50 13.62 -3.95 14.64
CA PHE A 50 14.13 -4.08 13.29
C PHE A 50 13.21 -3.33 12.31
N VAL A 51 13.75 -2.29 11.68
CA VAL A 51 13.02 -1.49 10.69
C VAL A 51 13.38 -1.95 9.29
N ASP A 52 12.35 -2.17 8.46
CA ASP A 52 12.53 -2.43 7.04
C ASP A 52 13.23 -1.26 6.33
N ARG A 53 14.36 -1.57 5.68
CA ARG A 53 15.22 -0.61 5.00
C ARG A 53 14.84 -0.37 3.55
N ARG A 54 13.88 -1.11 3.01
CA ARG A 54 13.41 -0.93 1.64
C ARG A 54 12.83 0.48 1.44
N GLY A 55 12.93 0.97 0.20
CA GLY A 55 12.28 2.21 -0.19
C GLY A 55 10.77 2.12 0.04
N PHE A 56 10.17 3.19 0.58
CA PHE A 56 8.72 3.23 0.74
C PHE A 56 8.09 3.45 -0.62
N ARG A 57 7.26 2.50 -1.05
CA ARG A 57 6.46 2.58 -2.26
C ARG A 57 5.00 2.58 -1.84
N PRO A 58 4.30 3.73 -1.90
CA PRO A 58 2.89 3.79 -1.53
C PRO A 58 2.05 3.17 -2.65
N GLN A 59 1.87 1.86 -2.61
CA GLN A 59 1.15 1.09 -3.61
C GLN A 59 0.42 -0.10 -2.97
N VAL A 60 -0.65 -0.56 -3.60
CA VAL A 60 -1.46 -1.70 -3.15
C VAL A 60 -1.29 -2.85 -4.12
N GLN A 61 -0.96 -4.03 -3.62
CA GLN A 61 -0.93 -5.24 -4.45
C GLN A 61 -2.36 -5.67 -4.74
N ILE A 62 -2.68 -5.85 -6.02
CA ILE A 62 -3.98 -6.34 -6.48
C ILE A 62 -3.93 -7.77 -7.00
N GLY A 63 -2.72 -8.29 -7.26
CA GLY A 63 -2.52 -9.65 -7.72
C GLY A 63 -1.05 -10.03 -7.82
N THR A 64 -0.82 -11.25 -8.30
CA THR A 64 0.50 -11.81 -8.57
C THR A 64 0.45 -12.51 -9.92
N VAL A 65 1.43 -12.23 -10.76
CA VAL A 65 1.71 -12.95 -12.01
C VAL A 65 1.95 -14.42 -11.68
N ASN A 66 1.38 -15.31 -12.49
CA ASN A 66 1.54 -16.75 -12.32
C ASN A 66 1.70 -17.45 -13.68
N GLY A 67 1.80 -18.78 -13.68
CA GLY A 67 2.00 -19.56 -14.92
C GLY A 67 0.88 -19.45 -15.96
N TYR A 68 -0.27 -18.88 -15.62
CA TYR A 68 -1.37 -18.60 -16.55
C TYR A 68 -1.37 -17.15 -17.05
N THR A 69 -0.58 -16.27 -16.46
CA THR A 69 -0.47 -14.88 -16.87
C THR A 69 0.35 -14.78 -18.15
N THR A 70 -0.32 -14.48 -19.26
CA THR A 70 0.35 -14.22 -20.54
C THR A 70 0.79 -12.76 -20.61
N GLU A 71 1.81 -12.49 -21.44
CA GLU A 71 2.26 -11.11 -21.71
C GLU A 71 1.12 -10.24 -22.25
N ALA A 72 0.33 -10.76 -23.20
CA ALA A 72 -0.82 -10.03 -23.77
C ALA A 72 -1.87 -9.68 -22.72
N TYR A 73 -2.18 -10.62 -21.82
CA TYR A 73 -3.11 -10.38 -20.72
C TYR A 73 -2.59 -9.32 -19.75
N LEU A 74 -1.30 -9.38 -19.39
CA LEU A 74 -0.69 -8.39 -18.51
C LEU A 74 -0.68 -7.00 -19.15
N GLN A 75 -0.39 -6.92 -20.46
CA GLN A 75 -0.42 -5.66 -21.21
C GLN A 75 -1.83 -5.06 -21.26
N GLU A 76 -2.86 -5.87 -21.49
CA GLU A 76 -4.25 -5.42 -21.47
C GLU A 76 -4.64 -4.88 -20.09
N LEU A 77 -4.28 -5.61 -19.03
CA LEU A 77 -4.52 -5.20 -17.65
C LEU A 77 -3.83 -3.86 -17.33
N LEU A 78 -2.54 -3.72 -17.66
CA LEU A 78 -1.80 -2.48 -17.40
C LEU A 78 -2.34 -1.30 -18.22
N THR A 79 -2.82 -1.55 -19.44
CA THR A 79 -3.49 -0.54 -20.26
C THR A 79 -4.78 -0.06 -19.59
N ALA A 80 -5.60 -0.99 -19.08
CA ALA A 80 -6.82 -0.65 -18.36
C ALA A 80 -6.53 0.11 -17.04
N LEU A 81 -5.51 -0.31 -16.30
CA LEU A 81 -5.09 0.36 -15.07
C LEU A 81 -4.44 1.73 -15.34
N GLY A 82 -3.78 1.92 -16.49
CA GLY A 82 -3.15 3.19 -16.86
C GLY A 82 -4.11 4.37 -16.91
N VAL A 83 -5.39 4.12 -17.21
CA VAL A 83 -6.47 5.12 -17.19
C VAL A 83 -7.33 5.05 -15.93
N PHE A 84 -7.10 4.07 -15.07
CA PHE A 84 -7.86 3.91 -13.84
C PHE A 84 -7.48 4.99 -12.83
N GLU A 85 -8.51 5.63 -12.29
CA GLU A 85 -8.43 6.49 -11.12
C GLU A 85 -9.64 6.22 -10.24
N SER A 86 -9.40 5.92 -8.97
CA SER A 86 -10.46 5.75 -7.98
C SER A 86 -10.94 7.09 -7.45
N ASN A 87 -12.13 7.10 -6.83
CA ASN A 87 -12.54 8.22 -5.97
C ASN A 87 -11.48 8.51 -4.90
N ALA A 88 -11.29 9.77 -4.52
CA ALA A 88 -10.38 10.10 -3.44
C ALA A 88 -11.00 9.80 -2.06
N TRP A 89 -10.19 9.32 -1.12
CA TRP A 89 -10.56 9.08 0.29
C TRP A 89 -9.57 9.73 1.24
N TRP A 90 -9.93 9.70 2.52
CA TRP A 90 -9.07 10.12 3.62
C TRP A 90 -8.69 8.93 4.48
N GLN A 91 -7.49 8.99 5.04
CA GLN A 91 -7.09 8.03 6.06
C GLN A 91 -7.77 8.34 7.40
N THR A 92 -8.47 7.34 7.94
CA THR A 92 -9.15 7.43 9.24
C THR A 92 -8.45 6.62 10.33
N THR A 93 -7.65 5.61 9.95
CA THR A 93 -7.06 4.64 10.87
C THR A 93 -5.62 4.29 10.47
N VAL A 94 -4.77 4.04 11.47
CA VAL A 94 -3.49 3.33 11.34
C VAL A 94 -3.62 2.03 12.12
N SER A 95 -3.32 0.91 11.47
CA SER A 95 -3.38 -0.42 12.08
C SER A 95 -1.96 -0.97 12.28
N LEU A 96 -1.68 -1.42 13.50
CA LEU A 96 -0.54 -2.29 13.79
C LEU A 96 -0.99 -3.72 13.54
N LEU A 97 -0.32 -4.39 12.61
CA LEU A 97 -0.64 -5.73 12.14
C LEU A 97 0.42 -6.73 12.61
N GLN A 98 -0.02 -7.94 12.93
CA GLN A 98 0.84 -9.08 13.24
C GLN A 98 0.71 -10.13 12.13
N PRO A 99 1.82 -10.67 11.59
CA PRO A 99 1.76 -11.78 10.64
C PRO A 99 0.93 -12.94 11.20
N ALA A 100 0.07 -13.50 10.37
CA ALA A 100 -0.76 -14.64 10.73
C ALA A 100 -0.66 -15.69 9.63
N ASP A 101 -0.15 -16.87 10.00
CA ASP A 101 -0.18 -18.02 9.10
C ASP A 101 -1.56 -18.67 9.19
N LEU A 102 -2.48 -18.18 8.37
CA LEU A 102 -3.85 -18.66 8.30
C LEU A 102 -4.08 -19.55 7.08
N GLY A 103 -3.03 -19.89 6.32
CA GLY A 103 -3.15 -20.63 5.08
C GLY A 103 -3.75 -19.83 3.90
N PRO A 104 -4.00 -20.50 2.77
CA PRO A 104 -4.40 -19.86 1.52
C PRO A 104 -5.77 -19.17 1.62
N GLY A 105 -5.90 -17.97 1.08
CA GLY A 105 -7.17 -17.23 1.01
C GLY A 105 -7.57 -16.48 2.28
N ASN A 106 -6.78 -16.59 3.36
CA ASN A 106 -6.98 -15.82 4.58
C ASN A 106 -6.08 -14.59 4.61
N ALA A 107 -6.49 -13.56 5.36
CA ALA A 107 -5.65 -12.38 5.57
C ALA A 107 -4.31 -12.79 6.18
N THR A 108 -3.21 -12.44 5.52
CA THR A 108 -1.84 -12.78 5.94
C THR A 108 -1.43 -12.10 7.25
N PHE A 109 -2.31 -11.26 7.80
CA PHE A 109 -2.10 -10.50 9.00
C PHE A 109 -3.36 -10.46 9.87
N LYS A 110 -3.17 -10.44 11.18
CA LYS A 110 -4.20 -10.12 12.19
C LYS A 110 -3.96 -8.71 12.72
N THR A 111 -5.02 -7.95 12.94
CA THR A 111 -4.93 -6.65 13.61
C THR A 111 -4.50 -6.85 15.06
N PHE A 112 -3.37 -6.28 15.45
CA PHE A 112 -2.95 -6.21 16.84
C PHE A 112 -3.55 -4.99 17.53
N ARG A 113 -3.53 -3.83 16.86
CA ARG A 113 -4.08 -2.59 17.40
C ARG A 113 -4.46 -1.61 16.30
N ASP A 114 -5.62 -0.99 16.43
CA ASP A 114 -6.01 0.16 15.62
C ASP A 114 -5.82 1.47 16.39
N ILE A 115 -5.36 2.49 15.66
CA ILE A 115 -5.19 3.85 16.14
C ILE A 115 -6.03 4.74 15.23
N ALA A 116 -7.12 5.28 15.79
CA ALA A 116 -7.95 6.25 15.08
C ALA A 116 -7.19 7.56 14.88
N LEU A 117 -7.15 8.06 13.65
CA LEU A 117 -6.57 9.36 13.30
C LEU A 117 -7.60 10.50 13.41
N GLY A 118 -8.87 10.17 13.68
CA GLY A 118 -9.98 11.09 13.75
C GLY A 118 -10.91 11.01 12.54
N PRO A 119 -12.07 11.69 12.58
CA PRO A 119 -13.06 11.65 11.51
C PRO A 119 -12.49 12.28 10.23
N ALA A 120 -12.90 11.77 9.07
CA ALA A 120 -12.67 12.45 7.80
C ALA A 120 -13.28 13.85 7.89
N LYS A 121 -12.44 14.88 7.74
CA LYS A 121 -12.91 16.27 7.66
C LYS A 121 -12.75 16.73 6.23
N GLU A 122 -13.86 17.00 5.56
CA GLU A 122 -13.84 17.81 4.35
C GLU A 122 -13.29 19.20 4.72
N ARG A 123 -12.30 19.65 3.95
CA ARG A 123 -11.82 21.03 4.01
C ARG A 123 -12.59 21.87 3.03
#